data_AF-A0A0B1TMF8-F1
#
_entry.id   AF-A0A0B1TMF8-F1
#
_cell.length_a   1.000
_cell.length_b   1.000
_cell.length_c   1.000
_cell.angle_alpha   90.00
_cell.angle_beta   90.00
_cell.angle_gamma   90.00
#
_symmetry.space_group_name_H-M   'P 1'
#
loop_
_entity.id
_entity.type
_entity.pdbx_description
1 polymer ?
#
loop_
_entity_poly.entity_id
_entity_poly.type
_entity_poly.pdbx_seq_one_letter_code
_entity_poly.pdbx_strand_id
1 'polypeptide(L)'
;MRENLLTIQKRTNVDENENGTALHRAVQMGNAVMAKSLLDNRSVWVDEEDGHGRTALHYSMEQNSTEIVEILIAGGANVDCVDFQGTSACHLACKEGKIEA
;
A
#
# COMPACT_ATOMS: atom_id res chain seq x y z
N MET A 1 37.91 -20.46 13.39
CA MET A 1 37.56 -19.24 12.63
C MET A 1 36.04 -19.29 12.45
N ARG A 2 35.25 -18.62 13.30
CA ARG A 2 34.78 -17.23 13.07
C ARG A 2 34.49 -17.10 11.58
N GLU A 3 33.24 -17.27 11.12
CA GLU A 3 32.25 -16.18 11.14
C GLU A 3 30.81 -16.67 11.36
N ASN A 4 30.39 -16.67 12.63
CA ASN A 4 28.99 -16.53 13.05
C ASN A 4 28.55 -15.06 12.84
N LEU A 5 28.43 -14.58 11.60
CA LEU A 5 28.15 -13.15 11.34
C LEU A 5 26.89 -12.86 10.50
N LEU A 6 26.25 -13.82 9.84
CA LEU A 6 24.96 -13.55 9.19
C LEU A 6 23.73 -13.87 10.05
N THR A 7 23.90 -14.66 11.12
CA THR A 7 22.75 -15.15 11.90
C THR A 7 22.49 -14.33 13.17
N ILE A 8 23.43 -13.47 13.60
CA ILE A 8 23.35 -12.74 14.88
C ILE A 8 23.85 -11.28 14.76
N GLN A 9 23.39 -10.57 13.74
CA GLN A 9 23.24 -9.11 13.81
C GLN A 9 21.73 -8.82 13.73
N LYS A 10 21.01 -9.18 14.78
CA LYS A 10 20.59 -8.22 15.82
C LYS A 10 19.63 -7.20 15.22
N ARG A 11 18.33 -7.46 15.26
CA ARG A 11 17.48 -7.03 16.41
C ARG A 11 17.66 -5.55 16.74
N THR A 12 17.21 -4.71 15.82
CA THR A 12 16.61 -3.40 16.08
C THR A 12 15.22 -3.47 15.45
N ASN A 13 14.17 -3.96 16.12
CA ASN A 13 13.24 -3.09 16.83
C ASN A 13 13.15 -1.68 16.19
N VAL A 14 12.62 -1.56 14.96
CA VAL A 14 11.29 -1.01 14.59
C VAL A 14 11.09 -1.18 13.05
N ASP A 15 9.97 -1.77 12.62
CA ASP A 15 9.27 -1.58 11.34
C ASP A 15 9.94 -1.96 9.98
N GLU A 16 10.77 -3.01 9.93
CA GLU A 16 11.31 -3.53 8.66
C GLU A 16 10.27 -4.34 7.86
N ASN A 17 9.36 -3.63 7.15
CA ASN A 17 8.54 -4.00 5.98
C ASN A 17 7.07 -3.51 6.02
N GLU A 18 6.64 -2.85 7.09
CA GLU A 18 5.27 -2.29 7.17
C GLU A 18 5.11 -0.99 6.34
N ASN A 19 6.21 -0.42 5.86
CA ASN A 19 6.24 0.93 5.32
C ASN A 19 5.69 1.10 3.89
N GLY A 20 5.48 0.01 3.15
CA GLY A 20 5.08 0.04 1.74
C GLY A 20 6.03 0.84 0.82
N THR A 21 5.72 0.89 -0.46
CA THR A 21 6.43 1.74 -1.44
C THR A 21 6.14 3.24 -1.21
N ALA A 22 6.86 4.11 -1.94
CA ALA A 22 6.57 5.54 -1.95
C ALA A 22 5.11 5.86 -2.32
N LEU A 23 4.49 5.02 -3.16
CA LEU A 23 3.07 5.14 -3.53
C LEU A 23 2.16 4.86 -2.34
N HIS A 24 2.43 3.81 -1.55
CA HIS A 24 1.68 3.52 -0.31
C HIS A 24 1.72 4.71 0.63
N ARG A 25 2.90 5.30 0.84
CA ARG A 25 3.07 6.48 1.68
C ARG A 25 2.32 7.70 1.14
N ALA A 26 2.38 7.97 -0.16
CA ALA A 26 1.64 9.08 -0.76
C ALA A 26 0.12 8.93 -0.54
N VAL A 27 -0.39 7.70 -0.69
CA VAL A 27 -1.80 7.38 -0.45
C VAL A 27 -2.17 7.49 1.04
N GLN A 28 -1.39 6.89 1.95
CA GLN A 28 -1.56 7.00 3.41
C GLN A 28 -1.52 8.44 3.94
N MET A 29 -0.89 9.35 3.20
CA MET A 29 -0.86 10.78 3.53
C MET A 29 -2.01 11.57 2.89
N GLY A 30 -2.83 10.93 2.05
CA GLY A 30 -3.93 11.58 1.33
C GLY A 30 -3.43 12.51 0.20
N ASN A 31 -2.20 12.34 -0.27
CA ASN A 31 -1.57 13.25 -1.22
C ASN A 31 -1.77 12.78 -2.67
N ALA A 32 -2.93 13.12 -3.24
CA ALA A 32 -3.30 12.79 -4.62
C ALA A 32 -2.27 13.28 -5.66
N VAL A 33 -1.73 14.49 -5.49
CA VAL A 33 -0.73 15.07 -6.40
C VAL A 33 0.54 14.24 -6.44
N MET A 34 1.01 13.79 -5.27
CA MET A 34 2.20 12.96 -5.17
C MET A 34 1.95 11.55 -5.70
N ALA A 35 0.79 10.95 -5.41
CA ALA A 35 0.40 9.65 -5.94
C ALA A 35 0.37 9.66 -7.48
N LYS A 36 -0.23 10.68 -8.08
CA LYS A 36 -0.25 10.88 -9.54
C LYS A 36 1.16 11.03 -10.12
N SER A 37 1.97 11.90 -9.52
CA SER A 37 3.34 12.13 -9.99
C SER A 37 4.22 10.87 -9.93
N LEU A 38 3.97 9.99 -8.96
CA LEU A 38 4.64 8.70 -8.85
C LEU A 38 4.19 7.73 -9.95
N LEU A 39 2.89 7.65 -10.23
CA LEU A 39 2.35 6.78 -11.28
C LEU A 39 2.74 7.21 -12.70
N ASP A 40 2.95 8.51 -12.91
CA ASP A 40 3.48 9.02 -14.18
C ASP A 40 4.93 8.54 -14.45
N ASN A 41 5.64 8.08 -13.41
CA ASN A 41 6.96 7.46 -13.56
C ASN A 41 6.81 5.97 -13.88
N ARG A 42 7.32 5.55 -15.06
CA ARG A 42 7.29 4.15 -15.54
C ARG A 42 7.97 3.13 -14.62
N SER A 43 8.69 3.57 -13.59
CA SER A 43 9.38 2.69 -12.64
C SER A 43 8.51 2.30 -11.44
N VAL A 44 7.31 2.86 -11.32
CA VAL A 44 6.40 2.58 -10.19
C VAL A 44 5.38 1.52 -10.62
N TRP A 45 5.32 0.44 -9.86
CA TRP A 45 4.24 -0.54 -9.96
C TRP A 45 3.09 -0.13 -9.03
N VAL A 46 1.89 0.02 -9.60
CA VAL A 46 0.69 0.43 -8.85
C VAL A 46 0.20 -0.65 -7.88
N ASP A 47 0.37 -1.92 -8.25
CA ASP A 47 -0.05 -3.10 -7.49
C ASP A 47 1.07 -3.71 -6.65
N GLU A 48 2.13 -2.97 -6.35
CA GLU A 48 3.10 -3.45 -5.37
C GLU A 48 2.41 -3.69 -4.02
N GLU A 49 2.78 -4.79 -3.38
CA GLU A 49 2.26 -5.20 -2.08
C GLU A 49 3.27 -4.82 -0.99
N ASP A 50 2.76 -4.35 0.15
CA ASP A 50 3.56 -4.16 1.36
C ASP A 50 3.78 -5.48 2.13
N GLY A 51 4.39 -5.40 3.33
CA GLY A 51 4.61 -6.56 4.20
C GLY A 51 3.33 -7.28 4.67
N HIS A 52 2.14 -6.76 4.40
CA HIS A 52 0.84 -7.35 4.72
C HIS A 52 0.06 -7.81 3.47
N GLY A 53 0.64 -7.71 2.27
CA GLY A 53 -0.07 -8.00 1.02
C GLY A 53 -0.98 -6.85 0.59
N ARG A 54 -0.93 -5.70 1.27
CA ARG A 54 -1.77 -4.56 0.93
C ARG A 54 -1.12 -3.78 -0.20
N THR A 55 -1.92 -3.45 -1.20
CA THR A 55 -1.57 -2.52 -2.27
C THR A 55 -1.91 -1.08 -1.90
N ALA A 56 -1.46 -0.12 -2.69
CA ALA A 56 -1.86 1.28 -2.56
C ALA A 56 -3.40 1.45 -2.59
N LEU A 57 -4.13 0.60 -3.32
CA LEU A 57 -5.59 0.64 -3.38
C LEU A 57 -6.24 0.30 -2.04
N HIS A 58 -5.67 -0.63 -1.26
CA HIS A 58 -6.18 -0.94 0.09
C HIS A 58 -6.16 0.29 1.00
N TYR A 59 -5.03 1.01 1.02
CA TYR A 59 -4.88 2.21 1.84
C TYR A 59 -5.72 3.39 1.36
N SER A 60 -6.02 3.48 0.06
CA SER A 60 -6.84 4.58 -0.46
C SER A 60 -8.26 4.58 0.13
N MET A 61 -8.78 3.40 0.48
CA MET A 61 -10.07 3.23 1.12
C MET A 61 -10.07 3.80 2.55
N GLU A 62 -8.94 3.78 3.25
CA GLU A 62 -8.78 4.38 4.58
C GLU A 62 -8.78 5.92 4.55
N GLN A 63 -8.71 6.55 3.38
CA GLN A 63 -8.53 8.01 3.27
C GLN A 63 -9.79 8.79 2.86
N ASN A 64 -10.89 8.11 2.52
CA ASN A 64 -12.14 8.74 2.07
C ASN A 64 -11.93 9.75 0.91
N SER A 65 -10.90 9.52 0.10
CA SER A 65 -10.52 10.39 -1.00
C SER A 65 -10.76 9.65 -2.31
N THR A 66 -11.94 9.88 -2.89
CA THR A 66 -12.32 9.32 -4.20
C THR A 66 -11.30 9.67 -5.28
N GLU A 67 -10.69 10.86 -5.17
CA GLU A 67 -9.64 11.32 -6.10
C GLU A 67 -8.44 10.35 -6.14
N ILE A 68 -7.98 9.87 -4.98
CA ILE A 68 -6.85 8.92 -4.92
C ILE A 68 -7.24 7.57 -5.52
N VAL A 69 -8.46 7.12 -5.27
CA VAL A 69 -8.99 5.88 -5.86
C VAL A 69 -9.02 5.98 -7.38
N GLU A 70 -9.53 7.08 -7.92
CA GLU A 70 -9.56 7.33 -9.36
C GLU A 70 -8.17 7.38 -9.98
N ILE A 71 -7.20 8.02 -9.32
CA ILE A 71 -5.80 8.08 -9.76
C ILE A 71 -5.19 6.68 -9.83
N LEU A 72 -5.40 5.84 -8.81
CA LEU A 72 -4.88 4.48 -8.78
C LEU A 72 -5.51 3.60 -9.87
N ILE A 73 -6.84 3.67 -10.05
CA ILE A 73 -7.54 2.93 -11.10
C ILE A 73 -7.08 3.38 -12.49
N ALA A 74 -6.93 4.70 -12.70
CA ALA A 74 -6.38 5.24 -13.96
C ALA A 74 -4.93 4.81 -14.19
N GLY A 75 -4.16 4.60 -13.13
CA GLY A 75 -2.82 4.00 -13.14
C GLY A 75 -2.80 2.49 -13.39
N GLY A 76 -3.96 1.85 -13.53
CA GLY A 76 -4.07 0.42 -13.80
C GLY A 76 -4.11 -0.47 -12.55
N ALA A 77 -4.46 0.08 -11.38
CA ALA A 77 -4.58 -0.69 -10.15
C ALA A 77 -5.59 -1.84 -10.30
N ASN A 78 -5.23 -3.02 -9.81
CA ASN A 78 -6.12 -4.15 -9.73
C ASN A 78 -7.19 -3.94 -8.63
N VAL A 79 -8.45 -3.78 -9.03
CA VAL A 79 -9.58 -3.61 -8.10
C VAL A 79 -9.94 -4.88 -7.34
N ASP A 80 -9.56 -6.05 -7.88
CA ASP A 80 -9.79 -7.35 -7.25
C ASP A 80 -8.62 -7.79 -6.36
N CYS A 81 -7.71 -6.87 -6.01
CA CYS A 81 -6.60 -7.16 -5.10
C CYS A 81 -7.10 -7.57 -3.71
N VAL A 82 -6.38 -8.50 -3.09
CA VAL A 82 -6.63 -9.00 -1.74
C VAL A 82 -5.33 -9.03 -0.94
N ASP A 83 -5.42 -8.68 0.34
CA ASP A 83 -4.28 -8.78 1.26
C ASP A 83 -4.00 -10.23 1.68
N PHE A 84 -2.97 -10.45 2.51
CA PHE A 84 -2.63 -11.79 3.01
C PHE A 84 -3.70 -12.44 3.89
N GLN A 85 -4.71 -11.68 4.33
CA GLN A 85 -5.87 -12.19 5.06
C GLN A 85 -7.06 -12.51 4.13
N GLY A 86 -6.91 -12.28 2.82
CA GLY A 86 -7.98 -12.43 1.84
C GLY A 86 -8.98 -11.27 1.85
N THR A 87 -8.64 -10.15 2.48
CA THR A 87 -9.49 -8.95 2.51
C THR A 87 -9.24 -8.15 1.24
N SER A 88 -10.28 -7.85 0.46
CA SER A 88 -10.13 -6.96 -0.70
C SER A 88 -10.14 -5.49 -0.29
N ALA A 89 -9.60 -4.62 -1.15
CA ALA A 89 -9.65 -3.18 -0.93
C ALA A 89 -11.09 -2.68 -0.68
N CYS A 90 -12.07 -3.15 -1.47
CA CYS A 90 -13.49 -2.80 -1.27
C CYS A 90 -14.04 -3.30 0.08
N HIS A 91 -13.63 -4.49 0.55
CA HIS A 91 -14.05 -4.96 1.88
C HIS A 91 -13.51 -4.06 3.01
N LEU A 92 -12.30 -3.52 2.88
CA LEU A 92 -11.77 -2.54 3.83
C LEU A 92 -12.61 -1.26 3.85
N ALA A 93 -13.07 -0.75 2.70
CA ALA A 93 -13.97 0.41 2.66
C ALA A 93 -15.26 0.17 3.46
N CYS A 94 -15.85 -1.02 3.35
CA CYS A 94 -17.05 -1.40 4.12
C CYS A 94 -16.77 -1.53 5.62
N LYS A 95 -15.63 -2.13 6.00
CA LYS A 95 -15.23 -2.30 7.41
C LYS A 95 -15.02 -0.96 8.12
N GLU A 96 -14.44 0.00 7.41
CA GLU A 96 -14.20 1.36 7.92
C GLU A 96 -15.46 2.26 7.86
N GLY A 97 -16.63 1.71 7.50
CA GLY A 97 -17.90 2.43 7.48
C GLY A 97 -18.04 3.41 6.31
N LYS A 98 -17.31 3.21 5.21
CA LYS A 98 -17.20 4.16 4.09
C LYS A 98 -18.07 3.83 2.89
N ILE A 99 -18.95 2.85 3.03
CA ILE A 99 -20.08 2.66 2.12
C ILE A 99 -21.29 2.38 3.02
N GLU A 100 -22.15 3.39 3.18
CA GLU A 100 -23.54 3.15 3.59
C GLU A 100 -24.17 2.26 2.51
N ALA A 101 -24.79 1.17 2.95
CA ALA A 101 -25.65 0.33 2.10
C ALA A 101 -26.88 1.11 1.63
#